data_AF-A0A1Q8TCP9-F1
#
_entry.id   AF-A0A1Q8TCP9-F1
#
_cell.length_a   1.000
_cell.length_b   1.000
_cell.length_c   1.000
_cell.angle_alpha   90.00
_cell.angle_beta   90.00
_cell.angle_gamma   90.00
#
_symmetry.space_group_name_H-M   'P 1'
#
loop_
_entity.id
_entity.type
_entity.pdbx_description
1 polymer ?
#
loop_
_entity_poly.entity_id
_entity_poly.type
_entity_poly.pdbx_seq_one_letter_code
_entity_poly.pdbx_strand_id
1 'polypeptide(L)' 'MARIALTFEQVDSVEDVNRITTALMEMDGVEEAEVGRHGAEVEGRVRREALLRTIQALGYKAH' A
#
# COMPACT_ATOMS: atom_id res chain seq x y z
N MET A 1 14.29 -10.37 3.94
CA MET A 1 12.98 -9.84 3.50
C MET A 1 12.96 -8.35 3.80
N ALA A 2 12.33 -7.54 2.95
CA ALA A 2 12.24 -6.11 3.16
C ALA A 2 10.87 -5.77 3.73
N ARG A 3 10.83 -4.96 4.80
CA ARG A 3 9.61 -4.36 5.35
C ARG A 3 9.61 -2.89 4.95
N ILE A 4 8.53 -2.45 4.32
CA ILE A 4 8.37 -1.09 3.83
C ILE A 4 7.13 -0.50 4.49
N ALA A 5 7.33 0.59 5.24
CA ALA A 5 6.25 1.40 5.76
C ALA A 5 5.93 2.56 4.81
N LEU A 6 4.65 2.79 4.60
CA LEU A 6 4.07 3.87 3.81
C LEU A 6 3.10 4.65 4.68
N THR A 7 3.02 5.95 4.47
CA THR A 7 1.98 6.79 5.07
C THR A 7 1.01 7.24 3.99
N PHE A 8 -0.27 7.34 4.35
CA PHE A 8 -1.31 7.77 3.43
C PHE A 8 -1.93 9.08 3.85
N GLU A 9 -2.34 9.87 2.85
CA GLU A 9 -3.21 11.02 3.03
C GLU A 9 -4.53 10.77 2.29
N GLN A 10 -5.64 11.25 2.85
CA GLN A 10 -6.98 11.19 2.24
C GLN A 10 -7.57 9.76 2.15
N VAL A 11 -7.21 8.88 3.08
CA VAL A 11 -7.84 7.56 3.27
C VAL A 11 -8.84 7.69 4.43
N ASP A 12 -10.12 7.85 4.08
CA ASP A 12 -11.16 8.22 5.06
C ASP A 12 -12.12 7.07 5.38
N SER A 13 -12.15 6.02 4.57
CA SER A 13 -13.07 4.89 4.72
C SER A 13 -12.37 3.53 4.79
N VAL A 14 -13.08 2.55 5.36
CA VAL A 14 -12.65 1.14 5.33
C VAL A 14 -12.59 0.61 3.90
N GLU A 15 -13.43 1.15 3.00
CA GLU A 15 -13.41 0.79 1.59
C GLU A 15 -12.11 1.21 0.90
N ASP A 16 -11.61 2.42 1.19
CA ASP A 16 -10.32 2.90 0.68
C ASP A 16 -9.18 2.00 1.16
N VAL A 17 -9.19 1.64 2.45
CA VAL A 17 -8.21 0.72 3.03
C VAL A 17 -8.23 -0.61 2.29
N ASN A 18 -9.40 -1.24 2.17
CA ASN A 18 -9.54 -2.53 1.49
C ASN A 18 -9.07 -2.47 0.04
N ARG A 19 -9.40 -1.39 -0.68
CA ARG A 19 -9.01 -1.19 -2.07
C ARG A 19 -7.49 -1.09 -2.23
N ILE A 20 -6.83 -0.36 -1.32
CA ILE A 20 -5.37 -0.29 -1.28
C ILE A 20 -4.78 -1.66 -0.94
N THR A 21 -5.31 -2.37 0.08
CA THR A 21 -4.85 -3.72 0.44
C THR A 21 -4.91 -4.67 -0.73
N THR A 22 -6.05 -4.75 -1.43
CA THR A 22 -6.21 -5.63 -2.58
C THR A 22 -5.19 -5.30 -3.67
N ALA A 23 -5.03 -4.02 -4.01
CA ALA A 23 -4.07 -3.62 -5.04
C ALA A 23 -2.63 -3.92 -4.67
N LEU A 24 -2.25 -3.78 -3.40
CA LEU A 24 -0.91 -4.12 -2.92
C LEU A 24 -0.69 -5.64 -2.92
N MET A 25 -1.66 -6.42 -2.48
CA MET A 25 -1.59 -7.88 -2.48
C MET A 25 -1.54 -8.49 -3.89
N GLU A 26 -2.08 -7.79 -4.89
CA GLU A 26 -1.98 -8.18 -6.30
C GLU A 26 -0.61 -7.87 -6.94
N MET A 27 0.25 -7.10 -6.25
CA MET A 27 1.58 -6.79 -6.78
C MET A 27 2.53 -7.98 -6.67
N ASP A 28 3.24 -8.24 -7.76
CA ASP A 28 4.31 -9.24 -7.77
C ASP A 28 5.43 -8.87 -6.78
N GLY A 29 5.77 -9.82 -5.90
CA GLY A 29 6.77 -9.65 -4.85
C GLY A 29 6.26 -9.05 -3.54
N VAL A 30 4.96 -8.78 -3.39
CA VAL A 30 4.33 -8.57 -2.09
C VAL A 30 4.01 -9.93 -1.47
N GLU A 31 4.50 -10.16 -0.26
CA GLU A 31 4.24 -11.39 0.51
C GLU A 31 3.16 -11.12 1.57
N GLU A 32 3.19 -9.95 2.21
CA GLU A 32 2.18 -9.49 3.17
C GLU A 32 1.97 -7.97 3.04
N ALA A 33 0.73 -7.51 3.18
CA ALA A 33 0.40 -6.08 3.19
C ALA A 33 -0.67 -5.81 4.25
N GLU A 34 -0.28 -5.09 5.29
CA GLU A 34 -1.18 -4.58 6.33
C GLU A 34 -1.45 -3.11 6.06
N VAL A 35 -2.71 -2.76 5.82
CA VAL A 35 -3.12 -1.40 5.46
C VAL A 35 -4.09 -0.89 6.50
N GLY A 36 -3.85 0.33 6.96
CA GLY A 36 -4.74 1.07 7.83
C GLY A 36 -5.06 2.45 7.27
N ARG A 37 -5.95 3.16 7.97
CA ARG A 37 -6.37 4.53 7.62
C ARG A 37 -5.24 5.57 7.60
N HIS A 38 -4.10 5.30 8.24
CA HIS A 38 -2.98 6.23 8.37
C HIS A 38 -1.75 5.83 7.54
N GLY A 39 -1.74 4.62 6.97
CA GLY A 39 -0.56 4.08 6.31
C GLY A 39 -0.66 2.58 6.05
N ALA A 40 0.40 2.00 5.49
CA ALA A 40 0.51 0.56 5.31
C ALA A 40 1.91 0.06 5.63
N GLU A 41 1.99 -1.19 6.06
CA GLU A 41 3.21 -1.96 6.16
C GLU A 41 3.16 -3.10 5.15
N VAL A 42 4.19 -3.16 4.32
CA VAL A 42 4.28 -4.17 3.25
C VAL A 42 5.57 -4.95 3.45
N GLU A 43 5.46 -6.26 3.48
CA GLU A 43 6.59 -7.18 3.56
C GLU A 43 6.72 -7.96 2.26
N GLY A 44 7.96 -8.11 1.78
CA GLY A 44 8.28 -8.93 0.62
C GLY A 44 9.57 -8.52 -0.09
N ARG A 45 9.57 -8.70 -1.41
CA ARG A 45 10.65 -8.39 -2.37
C ARG A 45 10.31 -7.22 -3.30
N VAL A 46 9.22 -6.52 -3.00
CA VAL A 46 8.76 -5.32 -3.71
C VAL A 46 9.59 -4.08 -3.36
N ARG A 47 9.65 -3.10 -4.28
CA ARG A 47 10.31 -1.81 -4.05
C ARG A 47 9.30 -0.74 -3.62
N ARG A 48 9.73 0.16 -2.73
CA ARG A 48 8.92 1.28 -2.23
C ARG A 48 8.29 2.11 -3.34
N GLU A 49 9.05 2.45 -4.37
CA GLU A 49 8.58 3.24 -5.50
C GLU A 49 7.47 2.54 -6.30
N ALA A 50 7.50 1.20 -6.38
CA ALA A 50 6.45 0.44 -7.04
C ALA A 50 5.15 0.54 -6.23
N LEU A 51 5.23 0.39 -4.91
CA LEU A 51 4.08 0.52 -4.02
C LEU A 51 3.46 1.92 -4.13
N LEU A 52 4.30 2.96 -4.06
CA LEU A 52 3.84 4.35 -4.21
C LEU A 52 3.13 4.59 -5.54
N ARG A 53 3.67 4.07 -6.65
CA ARG A 53 3.03 4.19 -7.97
C ARG A 53 1.68 3.50 -8.03
N THR A 54 1.55 2.30 -7.46
CA THR A 54 0.27 1.58 -7.41
C THR A 54 -0.78 2.40 -6.65
N ILE A 55 -0.41 2.95 -5.50
CA ILE A 55 -1.34 3.73 -4.67
C ILE A 55 -1.71 5.06 -5.32
N GLN A 56 -0.74 5.73 -5.97
CA GLN A 56 -1.00 6.93 -6.76
C GLN A 56 -1.89 6.64 -7.98
N ALA A 57 -1.75 5.48 -8.61
CA ALA A 57 -2.61 5.07 -9.73
C ALA A 57 -4.07 4.83 -9.31
N LEU A 58 -4.30 4.47 -8.04
CA LEU A 58 -5.64 4.39 -7.45
C LEU A 58 -6.23 5.77 -7.11
N GLY A 59 -5.42 6.83 -7.15
CA GLY A 59 -5.83 8.21 -6.83
C GLY A 59 -5.54 8.63 -5.38
N TYR A 60 -4.83 7.81 -4.61
CA TYR A 60 -4.47 8.15 -3.22
C TYR A 60 -3.04 8.69 -3.13
N LYS A 61 -2.80 9.55 -2.14
CA LYS A 61 -1.45 10.04 -1.85
C LYS A 61 -0.77 9.12 -0.85
N ALA A 62 0.39 8.60 -1.24
CA ALA A 62 1.25 7.80 -0.38
C ALA A 62 2.67 8.37 -0.35
N HIS A 63 3.32 8.28 0.81
CA HIS A 63 4.63 8.85 1.07
C HIS A 63 5.59 7.90 1.76
#